data_AF-A0A951RCN5-F1
#
_entry.id   AF-A0A951RCN5-F1
#
_cell.length_a   1.000
_cell.length_b   1.000
_cell.length_c   1.000
_cell.angle_alpha   90.00
_cell.angle_beta   90.00
_cell.angle_gamma   90.00
#
_symmetry.space_group_name_H-M   'P 1'
#
loop_
_entity.id
_entity.type
_entity.pdbx_description
1 polymer ?
#
loop_
_entity_poly.entity_id
_entity_poly.type
_entity_poly.pdbx_seq_one_letter_code
_entity_poly.pdbx_strand_id
1 'polypeptide(L)' 'MKAKDIYIAHPQTDEQSKALKAFLQALKIKFEIPGDKDYNPEFVKKVLESRQQAKDGKVTRVKKENLKEFLGL' A
#
# COMPACT_ATOMS: atom_id res chain seq x y z
N MET A 1 15.00 -31.72 12.67
CA MET A 1 15.49 -30.32 12.69
C MET A 1 14.32 -29.44 13.12
N LYS A 2 14.46 -28.61 14.18
CA LYS A 2 13.36 -27.72 14.58
C LYS A 2 13.11 -26.71 13.45
N ALA A 3 11.85 -26.58 13.03
CA ALA A 3 11.46 -25.54 12.09
C ALA A 3 11.84 -24.17 12.69
N LYS A 4 12.43 -23.29 11.88
CA LYS A 4 12.69 -21.91 12.31
C LYS A 4 11.36 -21.17 12.36
N ASP A 5 10.99 -20.68 13.53
CA ASP A 5 9.82 -19.83 13.69
C ASP A 5 10.04 -18.49 12.98
N ILE A 6 9.05 -18.03 12.21
CA ILE A 6 9.05 -16.75 11.50
C ILE A 6 8.24 -15.75 12.33
N TYR A 7 8.87 -14.66 12.73
CA TYR A 7 8.24 -13.59 13.51
C TYR A 7 7.98 -12.38 12.61
N ILE A 8 6.74 -11.89 12.59
CA ILE A 8 6.33 -10.68 11.88
C ILE A 8 5.97 -9.62 12.93
N ALA A 9 6.63 -8.47 12.88
CA ALA A 9 6.39 -7.35 13.80
C ALA A 9 5.69 -6.20 13.08
N HIS A 10 4.65 -5.63 13.71
CA HIS A 10 3.90 -4.48 13.23
C HIS A 10 4.08 -3.29 14.18
N PRO A 11 5.21 -2.57 14.11
CA PRO A 11 5.43 -1.38 14.93
C PRO A 11 4.39 -0.29 14.62
N GLN A 12 3.93 0.42 15.64
CA GLN A 12 2.92 1.49 15.52
C GLN A 12 3.52 2.89 15.41
N THR A 13 4.80 3.05 15.77
CA THR A 13 5.51 4.34 15.76
C THR A 13 6.87 4.22 15.08
N ASP A 14 7.38 5.34 14.56
CA ASP A 14 8.72 5.43 13.97
C ASP A 14 9.82 5.01 14.96
N GLU A 15 9.65 5.35 16.23
CA GLU A 15 10.60 5.02 17.29
C GLU A 15 10.70 3.51 17.53
N GLN A 16 9.56 2.80 17.53
CA GLN A 16 9.52 1.34 17.63
C GLN A 16 10.19 0.68 16.41
N SER A 17 9.93 1.19 15.21
CA SER A 17 10.54 0.69 13.96
C SER A 17 12.06 0.83 13.99
N LYS A 18 12.56 1.99 14.46
CA LYS A 18 13.99 2.28 14.57
C LYS A 18 14.68 1.40 15.61
N ALA A 19 14.06 1.21 16.78
CA ALA A 19 14.58 0.32 17.81
C ALA A 19 14.64 -1.14 17.29
N LEU A 20 13.56 -1.63 16.69
CA LEU A 20 13.50 -3.00 16.17
C LEU A 20 14.57 -3.24 15.10
N LYS A 21 14.76 -2.30 14.17
CA LYS A 21 15.82 -2.35 13.15
C LYS A 21 17.20 -2.46 13.78
N ALA A 22 17.50 -1.66 14.81
CA ALA A 22 18.78 -1.70 15.51
C ALA A 22 19.03 -3.06 16.20
N PHE A 23 18.02 -3.62 16.86
CA PHE A 23 18.13 -4.95 17.47
C PHE A 23 18.35 -6.06 16.44
N LEU A 24 17.60 -6.06 15.34
CA LEU A 24 17.73 -7.06 14.28
C LEU A 24 19.12 -7.00 13.60
N GLN A 25 19.65 -5.79 13.39
CA GLN A 25 21.00 -5.59 12.86
C GLN A 25 22.08 -6.07 13.85
N ALA A 26 21.96 -5.74 15.13
CA ALA A 26 22.90 -6.16 16.17
C ALA A 26 22.98 -7.69 16.29
N LEU A 27 21.84 -8.37 16.14
CA LEU A 27 21.74 -9.82 16.19
C LEU A 27 22.10 -10.51 14.87
N LYS A 28 22.48 -9.75 13.83
CA LYS A 28 22.77 -10.24 12.47
C LYS A 28 21.64 -11.11 11.90
N ILE A 29 20.40 -10.80 12.26
CA ILE A 29 19.21 -11.48 11.76
C ILE A 29 18.88 -10.89 10.38
N LYS A 30 18.60 -11.75 9.40
CA LYS A 30 18.04 -11.30 8.12
C LYS A 30 16.60 -10.86 8.36
N PHE A 31 16.30 -9.62 8.03
CA PHE A 31 14.94 -9.07 8.08
C PHE A 31 14.61 -8.43 6.75
N GLU A 32 13.34 -8.46 6.40
CA GLU A 32 12.80 -7.76 5.25
C GLU A 32 11.87 -6.67 5.79
N ILE A 33 12.15 -5.42 5.42
CA ILE A 33 11.16 -4.36 5.58
C ILE A 33 10.41 -4.41 4.25
N PRO A 34 9.15 -4.88 4.21
CA PRO A 34 8.35 -4.72 3.01
C PRO A 34 8.24 -3.21 2.79
N GLY A 35 9.06 -2.70 1.87
CA GLY A 35 9.01 -1.31 1.45
C GLY A 35 7.57 -1.00 1.07
N ASP A 36 7.08 0.12 1.59
CA ASP A 36 5.78 0.73 1.34
C ASP A 36 4.96 -0.07 0.34
N LYS A 37 4.17 -1.05 0.85
CA LYS A 37 3.41 -2.05 0.08
C LYS A 37 3.34 -1.65 -1.38
N ASP A 38 4.26 -2.16 -2.22
CA ASP A 38 4.32 -1.78 -3.63
C ASP A 38 2.89 -1.82 -4.15
N TYR A 39 2.30 -0.63 -4.39
CA TYR A 39 0.90 -0.55 -4.75
C TYR A 39 0.73 -1.47 -5.93
N ASN A 40 -0.29 -2.34 -5.88
CA ASN A 40 -0.50 -3.34 -6.92
C ASN A 40 -0.28 -2.66 -8.29
N PRO A 41 0.65 -3.13 -9.13
CA PRO A 41 1.03 -2.43 -10.35
C PRO A 41 -0.18 -2.19 -11.27
N GLU A 42 -1.21 -3.04 -11.21
CA GLU A 42 -2.47 -2.83 -11.92
C GLU A 42 -3.28 -1.65 -11.36
N PHE A 43 -3.27 -1.47 -10.03
CA PHE A 43 -3.88 -0.31 -9.37
C PHE A 43 -3.17 0.97 -9.77
N VAL A 44 -1.83 1.01 -9.73
CA VAL A 44 -1.04 2.17 -10.15
C VAL A 44 -1.32 2.51 -11.62
N LYS A 45 -1.34 1.49 -12.50
CA LYS A 45 -1.65 1.66 -13.92
C LYS A 45 -3.03 2.28 -14.14
N LYS A 46 -4.07 1.78 -13.46
CA LYS A 46 -5.43 2.33 -13.55
C LYS A 46 -5.50 3.79 -13.09
N VAL A 47 -4.80 4.14 -12.01
CA VAL A 47 -4.75 5.52 -11.50
C VAL A 47 -4.06 6.45 -12.50
N LEU A 48 -2.93 6.02 -13.08
CA LEU A 48 -2.22 6.81 -14.10
C LEU A 48 -3.07 7.00 -15.35
N GLU A 49 -3.75 5.95 -15.81
CA GLU A 49 -4.67 6.02 -16.96
C GLU A 49 -5.83 6.98 -16.69
N SER A 50 -6.45 6.91 -15.50
CA SER A 50 -7.52 7.82 -15.09
C SER A 50 -7.05 9.29 -15.06
N ARG A 51 -5.83 9.55 -14.57
CA ARG A 51 -5.23 10.90 -14.59
C ARG A 51 -5.03 11.40 -16.01
N GLN A 52 -4.62 10.53 -16.94
CA GLN A 52 -4.46 10.89 -18.34
C GLN A 52 -5.81 11.17 -19.00
N GLN A 53 -6.81 10.31 -18.80
CA GLN A 53 -8.19 10.52 -19.27
C GLN A 53 -8.75 11.86 -18.76
N ALA A 54 -8.46 12.23 -17.51
CA ALA A 54 -8.88 13.51 -16.96
C ALA A 54 -8.25 14.71 -17.67
N LYS A 55 -6.95 14.63 -18.01
CA LYS A 55 -6.26 15.65 -18.81
C LYS A 55 -6.82 15.75 -20.23
N ASP A 56 -7.15 14.62 -20.82
CA ASP A 56 -7.76 14.52 -22.15
C ASP A 56 -9.26 14.87 -22.17
N GLY A 57 -9.83 15.30 -21.03
CA GLY A 57 -11.23 15.70 -20.90
C GLY A 57 -12.24 14.54 -20.91
N LYS A 58 -11.76 13.29 -20.88
CA LYS A 58 -12.58 12.06 -20.81
C LYS A 58 -13.04 11.79 -19.38
N VAL A 59 -13.75 12.74 -18.79
CA VAL A 59 -14.30 12.63 -17.43
C VAL A 59 -15.82 12.50 -17.47
N THR A 60 -16.36 11.64 -16.62
CA THR A 60 -17.80 11.59 -16.38
C THR A 60 -18.10 12.41 -15.14
N ARG A 61 -18.82 13.52 -15.30
CA ARG A 61 -19.29 14.34 -14.17
C ARG A 61 -20.66 13.84 -13.73
N VAL A 62 -20.72 13.35 -12.50
CA VAL A 62 -21.96 12.84 -11.90
C VAL A 62 -22.43 13.83 -10.85
N LYS A 63 -23.70 14.24 -10.92
CA LYS A 63 -24.33 15.06 -9.88
C LYS A 63 -24.72 14.18 -8.69
N LYS A 64 -24.78 14.76 -7.49
CA LYS A 64 -25.13 14.03 -6.27
C LYS A 64 -26.47 13.31 -6.38
N GLU A 65 -27.46 13.91 -7.04
CA GLU A 65 -28.78 13.31 -7.22
C GLU A 65 -28.75 12.03 -8.07
N ASN A 66 -27.81 11.94 -9.03
CA ASN A 66 -27.69 10.83 -9.98
C ASN A 66 -26.67 9.79 -9.54
N LEU A 67 -26.06 9.95 -8.36
CA LEU A 67 -24.96 9.10 -7.90
C LEU A 67 -25.42 7.64 -7.70
N LYS A 68 -26.62 7.42 -7.15
CA LYS A 68 -27.14 6.07 -6.89
C LYS A 68 -27.35 5.29 -8.19
N GLU A 69 -28.04 5.92 -9.14
CA GLU A 69 -28.28 5.36 -10.47
C GLU A 69 -26.97 5.08 -11.22
N PHE A 70 -26.02 6.01 -11.15
CA PHE A 70 -24.70 5.84 -11.76
C PHE A 70 -23.90 4.66 -11.18
N LEU A 71 -24.03 4.42 -9.87
CA LEU A 71 -23.35 3.31 -9.18
C LEU A 71 -24.11 1.98 -9.28
N GLY A 72 -25.32 1.97 -9.85
CA GLY A 72 -26.17 0.78 -9.93
C GLY A 72 -26.65 0.27 -8.57
N LEU A 73 -26.83 1.18 -7.61
CA LEU A 73 -27.27 0.93 -6.23
C LEU A 73 -28.73 1.37 -6.04
#